data_AF-A0A8X6KN72-F1
#
_entry.id   AF-A0A8X6KN72-F1
#
_cell.length_a   1.000
_cell.length_b   1.000
_cell.length_c   1.000
_cell.angle_alpha   90.00
_cell.angle_beta   90.00
_cell.angle_gamma   90.00
#
_symmetry.space_group_name_H-M   'P 1'
#
loop_
_entity.id
_entity.type
_entity.pdbx_description
1 polymer ?
#
loop_
_entity_poly.entity_id
_entity_poly.type
_entity_poly.pdbx_seq_one_letter_code
_entity_poly.pdbx_strand_id
1 'polypeptide(L)'
;MQVSVVEIPSIEKIIITFPNIKYTVESLNLNNENFTATSYLEIIDKLIEEFSSRFEDFAALEPVLRFFINPFNVTEDDVLEIVLVYFELHNIEDLELEIINLQSDILKAHSNDKMFWNLVDENKYPILRKCALKIYSYCATTYNCESLF
;
A
#
# COMPACT_ATOMS: atom_id res chain seq x y z
N MET A 1 -9.75 -6.03 26.31
CA MET A 1 -9.38 -4.71 25.76
C MET A 1 -10.65 -3.88 25.71
N GLN A 2 -10.82 -2.92 26.61
CA GLN A 2 -12.00 -2.06 26.68
C GLN A 2 -11.96 -1.10 25.49
N VAL A 3 -13.00 -1.13 24.65
CA VAL A 3 -13.19 -0.13 23.59
C VAL A 3 -13.71 1.14 24.27
N SER A 4 -12.87 2.16 24.35
CA SER A 4 -13.25 3.50 24.81
C SER A 4 -14.29 4.06 23.84
N VAL A 5 -15.49 4.32 24.32
CA VAL A 5 -16.49 5.09 23.56
C VAL A 5 -15.93 6.49 23.41
N VAL A 6 -15.52 6.85 22.19
CA VAL A 6 -15.12 8.23 21.87
C VAL A 6 -16.38 9.08 21.95
N GLU A 7 -16.49 9.92 22.98
CA GLU A 7 -17.55 10.92 23.07
C GLU A 7 -17.42 11.88 21.88
N ILE A 8 -18.38 11.83 20.96
CA ILE A 8 -18.48 12.77 19.85
C ILE A 8 -18.77 14.15 20.46
N PRO A 9 -17.92 15.18 20.23
CA PRO A 9 -18.16 16.51 20.77
C PRO A 9 -19.51 17.04 20.28
N SER A 10 -20.25 17.72 21.16
CA SER A 10 -21.50 18.39 20.78
C SER A 10 -21.27 19.30 19.56
N ILE A 11 -22.16 19.22 18.57
CA ILE A 11 -22.06 19.92 17.27
C ILE A 11 -21.73 21.41 17.44
N GLU A 12 -22.26 22.06 18.47
CA GLU A 12 -21.97 23.46 18.82
C GLU A 12 -20.47 23.75 19.00
N LYS A 13 -19.72 22.82 19.61
CA LYS A 13 -18.29 22.97 19.87
C LYS A 13 -17.45 22.81 18.59
N ILE A 14 -17.91 21.97 17.66
CA ILE A 14 -17.30 21.76 16.35
C ILE A 14 -17.52 23.00 15.48
N ILE A 15 -18.74 23.54 15.44
CA ILE A 15 -19.09 24.73 14.65
C ILE A 15 -18.29 25.96 15.08
N ILE A 16 -18.01 26.14 16.38
CA ILE A 16 -17.15 27.24 16.87
C ILE A 16 -15.70 27.10 16.40
N THR A 17 -15.22 25.87 16.22
CA THR A 17 -13.81 25.58 15.89
C THR A 17 -13.52 25.70 14.38
N PHE A 18 -14.54 25.54 13.53
CA PHE A 18 -14.40 25.53 12.07
C PHE A 18 -15.29 26.61 11.40
N PRO A 19 -14.75 27.83 11.16
CA PRO A 19 -15.53 28.97 10.65
C PRO A 19 -16.23 28.72 9.32
N ASN A 20 -15.61 27.94 8.42
CA ASN A 20 -16.19 27.58 7.13
C ASN A 20 -17.37 26.61 7.26
N ILE A 21 -17.32 25.71 8.23
CA ILE A 21 -18.44 24.80 8.55
C ILE A 21 -19.60 25.61 9.10
N LYS A 22 -19.33 26.55 10.02
CA LYS A 22 -20.34 27.48 10.55
C LYS A 22 -21.03 28.27 9.43
N TYR A 23 -20.26 28.90 8.54
CA TYR A 23 -20.79 29.63 7.41
C TYR A 23 -21.67 28.74 6.51
N THR A 24 -21.23 27.51 6.24
CA THR A 24 -21.97 26.57 5.39
C THR A 24 -23.31 26.17 6.03
N VAL A 25 -23.30 25.84 7.32
CA VAL A 25 -24.50 25.48 8.11
C VAL A 25 -25.50 26.64 8.17
N GLU A 26 -25.02 27.86 8.44
CA GLU A 26 -25.85 29.06 8.48
C GLU A 26 -26.39 29.45 7.09
N SER A 27 -25.55 29.38 6.05
CA SER A 27 -25.95 29.75 4.68
C SER A 27 -26.96 28.80 4.05
N LEU A 28 -26.92 27.51 4.44
CA LEU A 28 -27.82 26.47 3.95
C LEU A 28 -29.01 26.21 4.88
N ASN A 29 -29.16 26.96 5.99
CA ASN A 29 -30.15 26.72 7.04
C ASN A 29 -30.21 25.24 7.48
N LEU A 30 -29.04 24.61 7.64
CA LEU A 30 -28.95 23.22 8.07
C LEU A 30 -29.24 23.11 9.57
N ASN A 31 -30.36 22.49 9.90
CA ASN A 31 -30.80 22.11 11.23
C ASN A 31 -30.94 20.58 11.31
N ASN A 32 -30.98 20.02 12.54
CA ASN A 32 -31.04 18.55 12.75
C ASN A 32 -32.22 17.85 12.05
N GLU A 33 -33.27 18.58 11.67
CA GLU A 33 -34.43 18.05 10.94
C GLU A 33 -34.22 17.98 9.42
N ASN A 34 -33.29 18.76 8.87
CA ASN A 34 -33.06 18.90 7.42
C ASN A 34 -31.70 18.35 6.97
N PHE A 35 -30.78 18.11 7.91
CA PHE A 35 -29.49 17.50 7.65
C PHE A 35 -29.54 15.99 7.88
N THR A 36 -29.48 15.20 6.80
CA THR A 36 -29.33 13.76 6.87
C THR A 36 -27.89 13.38 6.56
N ALA A 37 -27.17 12.84 7.55
CA ALA A 37 -25.80 12.35 7.35
C ALA A 37 -25.74 11.12 6.42
N THR A 38 -26.88 10.46 6.20
CA THR A 38 -26.99 9.19 5.46
C THR A 38 -26.33 9.24 4.09
N SER A 39 -26.55 10.28 3.29
CA SER A 39 -25.94 10.38 1.95
C SER A 39 -24.41 10.51 2.00
N TYR A 40 -23.87 11.14 3.04
CA TYR A 40 -22.42 11.26 3.22
C TYR A 40 -21.82 9.94 3.74
N LEU A 41 -22.54 9.25 4.63
CA LEU A 41 -22.15 7.92 5.09
C LEU A 41 -22.13 6.92 3.94
N GLU A 42 -23.12 6.94 3.05
CA GLU A 42 -23.15 6.11 1.83
C GLU A 42 -21.94 6.38 0.92
N ILE A 43 -21.54 7.64 0.77
CA ILE A 43 -20.34 8.00 0.00
C ILE A 43 -19.07 7.48 0.68
N ILE A 44 -18.97 7.60 2.00
CA ILE A 44 -17.83 7.09 2.78
C ILE A 44 -17.76 5.56 2.69
N ASP A 45 -18.88 4.87 2.87
CA ASP A 45 -18.96 3.41 2.77
C ASP A 45 -18.53 2.94 1.38
N LYS A 46 -19.02 3.62 0.33
CA LYS A 46 -18.59 3.35 -1.04
C LYS A 46 -17.09 3.61 -1.23
N LEU A 47 -16.57 4.71 -0.66
CA LEU A 47 -15.15 5.01 -0.74
C LEU A 47 -14.31 3.90 -0.07
N ILE A 48 -14.74 3.42 1.10
CA ILE A 48 -14.08 2.33 1.82
C ILE A 48 -14.09 1.05 0.96
N GLU A 49 -15.23 0.72 0.34
CA GLU A 49 -15.36 -0.45 -0.54
C GLU A 49 -14.41 -0.35 -1.74
N GLU A 50 -14.42 0.77 -2.47
CA GLU A 50 -13.57 1.00 -3.64
C GLU A 50 -12.08 0.97 -3.28
N PHE A 51 -11.68 1.52 -2.13
CA PHE A 51 -10.30 1.40 -1.64
C PHE A 51 -9.96 -0.04 -1.30
N SER A 52 -10.85 -0.75 -0.61
CA SER A 52 -10.60 -2.13 -0.19
C SER A 52 -10.46 -3.07 -1.39
N SER A 53 -11.35 -2.95 -2.38
CA SER A 53 -11.31 -3.76 -3.60
C SER A 53 -10.10 -3.44 -4.48
N ARG A 54 -9.66 -2.18 -4.50
CA ARG A 54 -8.49 -1.76 -5.31
C ARG A 54 -7.19 -2.44 -4.90
N PHE A 55 -7.03 -2.78 -3.62
CA PHE A 55 -5.82 -3.45 -3.13
C PHE A 55 -5.96 -4.97 -3.05
N GLU A 56 -7.10 -5.52 -3.44
CA GLU A 56 -7.35 -6.96 -3.38
C GLU A 56 -6.37 -7.74 -4.27
N ASP A 57 -6.06 -7.20 -5.45
CA ASP A 57 -5.05 -7.74 -6.36
C ASP A 57 -3.63 -7.73 -5.76
N PHE A 58 -3.34 -6.82 -4.82
CA PHE A 58 -2.04 -6.77 -4.13
C PHE A 58 -1.92 -7.86 -3.05
N ALA A 59 -3.03 -8.44 -2.58
CA ALA A 59 -2.97 -9.55 -1.63
C ALA A 59 -2.23 -10.75 -2.24
N ALA A 60 -2.45 -11.01 -3.53
CA ALA A 60 -1.72 -12.05 -4.27
C ALA A 60 -0.23 -11.72 -4.45
N LEU A 61 0.18 -10.45 -4.34
CA LEU A 61 1.58 -10.03 -4.40
C LEU A 61 2.27 -10.01 -3.03
N GLU A 62 1.56 -10.24 -1.92
CA GLU A 62 2.14 -10.18 -0.55
C GLU A 62 3.43 -10.99 -0.41
N PRO A 63 3.53 -12.25 -0.87
CA PRO A 63 4.75 -13.05 -0.70
C PRO A 63 5.95 -12.45 -1.46
N VAL A 64 5.71 -11.93 -2.66
CA VAL A 64 6.72 -11.22 -3.45
C VAL A 64 7.12 -9.92 -2.77
N LEU A 65 6.17 -9.13 -2.28
CA LEU A 65 6.46 -7.89 -1.56
C LEU A 65 7.30 -8.15 -0.31
N ARG A 66 7.00 -9.21 0.45
CA ARG A 66 7.81 -9.63 1.61
C ARG A 66 9.24 -9.95 1.23
N PHE A 67 9.45 -10.64 0.10
CA PHE A 67 10.80 -10.89 -0.41
C PHE A 67 11.52 -9.58 -0.76
N PHE A 68 10.85 -8.65 -1.44
CA PHE A 68 11.47 -7.36 -1.79
C PHE A 68 11.64 -6.41 -0.60
N ILE A 69 10.96 -6.64 0.52
CA ILE A 69 11.22 -5.97 1.80
C ILE A 69 12.42 -6.59 2.52
N ASN A 70 12.51 -7.93 2.53
CA ASN A 70 13.62 -8.65 3.15
C ASN A 70 13.89 -9.98 2.42
N PRO A 71 14.85 -10.01 1.47
CA PRO A 71 15.09 -11.18 0.64
C PRO A 71 15.73 -12.35 1.41
N PHE A 72 16.13 -12.14 2.67
CA PHE A 72 16.85 -13.14 3.47
C PHE A 72 15.96 -13.90 4.48
N ASN A 73 14.66 -13.60 4.53
CA ASN A 73 13.71 -14.18 5.48
C ASN A 73 12.52 -14.85 4.80
N VAL A 74 12.65 -15.17 3.50
CA VAL A 74 11.60 -15.76 2.67
C VAL A 74 12.20 -16.92 1.87
N THR A 75 11.41 -17.98 1.68
CA THR A 75 11.80 -19.14 0.86
C THR A 75 11.58 -18.86 -0.62
N GLU A 76 12.43 -19.44 -1.49
CA GLU A 76 12.37 -19.26 -2.95
C GLU A 76 11.00 -19.63 -3.53
N ASP A 77 10.40 -20.72 -3.05
CA ASP A 77 9.10 -21.23 -3.50
C ASP A 77 7.98 -20.18 -3.43
N ASP A 78 7.99 -19.30 -2.42
CA ASP A 78 6.96 -18.27 -2.22
C ASP A 78 7.01 -17.17 -3.31
N VAL A 79 8.14 -17.04 -4.01
CA VAL A 79 8.42 -15.93 -4.93
C VAL A 79 8.28 -16.39 -6.37
N LEU A 80 8.78 -17.59 -6.70
CA LEU A 80 8.91 -18.06 -8.08
C LEU A 80 7.55 -18.13 -8.81
N GLU A 81 6.53 -18.74 -8.20
CA GLU A 81 5.22 -18.92 -8.84
C GLU A 81 4.52 -17.59 -9.13
N ILE A 82 4.62 -16.63 -8.21
CA ILE A 82 3.95 -15.33 -8.35
C ILE A 82 4.71 -14.44 -9.33
N VAL A 83 6.04 -14.47 -9.30
CA VAL A 83 6.87 -13.71 -10.24
C VAL A 83 6.64 -14.18 -11.68
N LEU A 84 6.47 -15.47 -11.92
CA LEU A 84 6.08 -16.00 -13.23
C LEU A 84 4.80 -15.36 -13.77
N VAL A 85 3.75 -15.32 -12.95
CA VAL A 85 2.43 -14.84 -13.33
C VAL A 85 2.41 -13.33 -13.53
N TYR A 86 2.98 -12.57 -12.58
CA TYR A 86 2.87 -11.11 -12.58
C TYR A 86 3.97 -10.39 -13.35
N PHE A 87 5.13 -11.03 -13.56
CA PHE A 87 6.31 -10.40 -14.16
C PHE A 87 6.59 -10.89 -15.58
N GLU A 88 5.79 -11.82 -16.10
CA GLU A 88 5.94 -12.41 -17.44
C GLU A 88 7.37 -12.93 -17.65
N LEU A 89 7.92 -13.57 -16.61
CA LEU A 89 9.24 -14.15 -16.63
C LEU A 89 9.17 -15.57 -17.21
N HIS A 90 10.11 -15.89 -18.10
CA HIS A 90 10.15 -17.19 -18.78
C HIS A 90 11.35 -18.06 -18.39
N ASN A 91 12.28 -17.52 -17.60
CA ASN A 91 13.48 -18.25 -17.16
C ASN A 91 13.51 -18.31 -15.64
N ILE A 92 12.88 -19.35 -15.08
CA ILE A 92 12.71 -19.54 -13.64
C ILE A 92 14.04 -19.94 -13.01
N GLU A 93 14.79 -20.80 -13.70
CA GLU A 93 16.04 -21.36 -13.23
C GLU A 93 17.09 -20.26 -12.99
N ASP A 94 17.14 -19.27 -13.88
CA ASP A 94 18.02 -18.10 -13.71
C ASP A 94 17.59 -17.25 -12.50
N LEU A 95 16.29 -17.08 -12.27
CA LEU A 95 15.77 -16.33 -11.12
C LEU A 95 16.06 -17.05 -9.81
N GLU A 96 15.82 -18.36 -9.75
CA GLU A 96 16.13 -19.20 -8.59
C GLU A 96 17.63 -19.10 -8.25
N LEU A 97 18.49 -19.19 -9.26
CA LEU A 97 19.93 -19.03 -9.08
C LEU A 97 20.31 -17.63 -8.58
N GLU A 98 19.69 -16.57 -9.10
CA GLU A 98 19.89 -15.21 -8.59
C GLU A 98 19.47 -15.07 -7.11
N ILE A 99 18.35 -15.68 -6.71
CA ILE A 99 17.86 -15.64 -5.31
C ILE A 99 18.85 -16.35 -4.38
N ILE A 100 19.26 -17.58 -4.72
CA ILE A 100 20.24 -18.36 -3.94
C ILE A 100 21.55 -17.58 -3.79
N ASN A 101 22.03 -17.01 -4.90
CA ASN A 101 23.27 -16.22 -4.92
C ASN A 101 23.14 -14.92 -4.12
N LEU A 102 21.97 -14.28 -4.11
CA LEU A 102 21.75 -13.06 -3.32
C LEU A 102 21.70 -13.40 -1.82
N GLN A 103 20.98 -14.47 -1.45
CA GLN A 103 20.80 -14.87 -0.05
C GLN A 103 22.10 -15.35 0.62
N SER A 104 23.03 -15.86 -0.18
CA SER A 104 24.38 -16.24 0.25
C SER A 104 25.41 -15.10 0.17
N ASP A 105 25.03 -13.92 -0.32
CA ASP A 105 25.92 -12.77 -0.48
C ASP A 105 26.17 -12.03 0.85
N ILE A 106 27.30 -11.31 0.92
CA ILE A 106 27.64 -10.39 2.02
C ILE A 106 26.64 -9.23 2.16
N LEU A 107 25.85 -8.96 1.10
CA LEU A 107 24.79 -7.96 1.10
C LEU A 107 23.73 -8.17 2.20
N LYS A 108 23.66 -9.36 2.81
CA LYS A 108 22.84 -9.60 4.01
C LYS A 108 23.07 -8.61 5.15
N ALA A 109 24.29 -8.08 5.29
CA ALA A 109 24.59 -7.05 6.28
C ALA A 109 23.82 -5.73 6.04
N HIS A 110 23.34 -5.50 4.81
CA HIS A 110 22.62 -4.32 4.37
C HIS A 110 21.11 -4.56 4.18
N SER A 111 20.56 -5.70 4.63
CA SER A 111 19.15 -6.07 4.40
C SER A 111 18.12 -5.07 4.94
N ASN A 112 18.48 -4.27 5.95
CA ASN A 112 17.62 -3.24 6.53
C ASN A 112 17.75 -1.87 5.84
N ASP A 113 18.61 -1.74 4.82
CA ASP A 113 18.74 -0.49 4.08
C ASP A 113 17.48 -0.23 3.24
N LYS A 114 16.87 0.95 3.39
CA LYS A 114 15.69 1.35 2.59
C LYS A 114 15.97 1.37 1.09
N MET A 115 17.24 1.55 0.71
CA MET A 115 17.72 1.57 -0.66
C MET A 115 18.51 0.31 -1.01
N PHE A 116 18.30 -0.81 -0.29
CA PHE A 116 18.99 -2.09 -0.51
C PHE A 116 19.08 -2.47 -1.99
N TRP A 117 17.97 -2.39 -2.73
CA TRP A 117 17.93 -2.75 -4.14
C TRP A 117 18.79 -1.87 -5.06
N ASN A 118 19.25 -0.70 -4.61
CA ASN A 118 20.23 0.13 -5.33
C ASN A 118 21.68 -0.33 -5.12
N LEU A 119 21.92 -1.16 -4.10
CA LEU A 119 23.23 -1.77 -3.82
C LEU A 119 23.43 -3.10 -4.56
N VAL A 120 22.33 -3.70 -5.02
CA VAL A 120 22.33 -4.95 -5.80
C VAL A 120 22.87 -4.65 -7.21
N ASP A 121 23.95 -5.31 -7.59
CA ASP A 121 24.59 -5.13 -8.91
C ASP A 121 23.67 -5.62 -10.04
N GLU A 122 23.38 -4.76 -11.00
CA GLU A 122 22.47 -5.04 -12.11
C GLU A 122 23.03 -5.99 -13.16
N ASN A 123 24.35 -6.12 -13.27
CA ASN A 123 24.97 -7.11 -14.15
C ASN A 123 25.00 -8.49 -13.51
N LYS A 124 25.07 -8.56 -12.17
CA LYS A 124 25.08 -9.81 -11.41
C LYS A 124 23.67 -10.35 -11.15
N TYR A 125 22.70 -9.47 -10.92
CA TYR A 125 21.31 -9.82 -10.59
C TYR A 125 20.29 -9.07 -11.48
N PRO A 126 20.40 -9.21 -12.82
CA PRO A 126 19.56 -8.47 -13.75
C PRO A 126 18.06 -8.76 -13.58
N ILE A 127 17.68 -10.00 -13.26
CA ILE A 127 16.26 -10.37 -13.12
C ILE A 127 15.69 -9.76 -11.85
N LEU A 128 16.35 -9.94 -10.71
CA LEU A 128 15.91 -9.41 -9.44
C LEU A 128 15.84 -7.87 -9.45
N ARG A 129 16.79 -7.20 -10.11
CA ARG A 129 16.76 -5.75 -10.30
C ARG A 129 15.57 -5.29 -11.13
N LYS A 130 15.24 -6.00 -12.22
CA LYS A 130 14.06 -5.71 -13.03
C LYS A 130 12.76 -5.91 -12.24
N CYS A 131 12.68 -6.98 -11.44
CA CYS A 131 11.55 -7.23 -10.56
C CYS A 131 11.38 -6.13 -9.50
N ALA A 132 12.47 -5.71 -8.84
CA ALA A 132 12.43 -4.61 -7.87
C ALA A 132 11.86 -3.34 -8.50
N LEU A 133 12.34 -2.97 -9.70
CA LEU A 133 11.86 -1.79 -10.42
C LEU A 133 10.38 -1.88 -10.78
N LYS A 134 9.89 -3.05 -11.20
CA LYS A 134 8.47 -3.27 -11.52
C LYS A 134 7.59 -3.19 -10.26
N ILE A 135 8.07 -3.67 -9.11
CA ILE A 135 7.36 -3.49 -7.82
C ILE A 135 7.30 -2.02 -7.42
N TYR A 136 8.42 -1.31 -7.50
CA TYR A 136 8.45 0.12 -7.19
C TYR A 136 7.53 0.93 -8.10
N SER A 137 7.37 0.55 -9.37
CA SER A 137 6.44 1.24 -10.28
C SER A 137 4.98 1.02 -9.89
N TYR A 138 4.60 -0.19 -9.44
CA TYR A 138 3.25 -0.42 -8.91
C TYR A 138 2.96 0.50 -7.73
N CYS A 139 3.87 0.59 -6.76
CA CYS A 139 3.72 1.47 -5.58
C CYS A 139 3.69 2.96 -5.94
N ALA A 140 4.47 3.39 -6.94
CA ALA A 140 4.46 4.78 -7.41
C ALA A 140 3.13 5.15 -8.08
N THR A 141 2.52 4.22 -8.82
CA THR A 141 1.19 4.46 -9.40
C THR A 141 0.09 4.51 -8.34
N THR A 142 0.18 3.72 -7.26
CA THR A 142 -0.73 3.84 -6.12
C THR A 142 -0.52 5.16 -5.37
N TYR A 143 0.72 5.58 -5.11
CA TYR A 143 1.00 6.86 -4.45
C TYR A 143 0.54 8.08 -5.28
N ASN A 144 0.73 8.04 -6.61
CA ASN A 144 0.25 9.10 -7.50
C ASN A 144 -1.29 9.15 -7.55
N CYS A 145 -1.97 8.02 -7.32
CA CYS A 145 -3.42 8.03 -7.18
C CYS A 145 -3.87 8.48 -5.79
N GLU A 146 -3.18 8.09 -4.72
CA GLU A 146 -3.47 8.54 -3.34
C GLU A 146 -3.31 10.05 -3.18
N SER A 147 -2.30 10.65 -3.84
CA SER A 147 -2.10 12.11 -3.82
C SER A 147 -3.09 12.91 -4.66
N LEU A 148 -3.93 12.24 -5.47
CA LEU A 148 -4.99 12.87 -6.26
C LEU A 148 -6.31 13.01 -5.49
N PHE A 149 -6.45 12.35 -4.34
CA PHE A 149 -7.60 12.39 -3.43
C PHE A 149 -7.27 13.20 -2.17
#